data_AF-L8JGA6-F1
#
_entry.id   AF-L8JGA6-F1
#
_cell.length_a   1.000
_cell.length_b   1.000
_cell.length_c   1.000
_cell.angle_alpha   90.00
_cell.angle_beta   90.00
_cell.angle_gamma   90.00
#
_symmetry.space_group_name_H-M   'P 1'
#
loop_
_entity.id
_entity.type
_entity.pdbx_description
1 polymer ?
#
loop_
_entity_poly.entity_id
_entity_poly.type
_entity_poly.pdbx_seq_one_letter_code
_entity_poly.pdbx_strand_id
1 'polypeptide(L)'
;MVEMNYQEAWERNGYILLREFVDPHRCQAMLDYIVAFVRENRSDSSKVQTVKAPDDSTVYVADGSIIIPESKPNPFAKNPEDNISKVFNLHRREPFKGFVEQPEVLDVLEQLIGPEIDCFQSQFIFKNAGAWGQPWHQDSYYMPLDHQPQVGVWLAVSEATLENGCLLVQPGSHREPIHAHVPDQRPLANYGYVEIVDYDFTDAVPILMQPGDLLIFHSFLMHRSVDNQSHSRRAAAMFHFAQTGTQKTQDIPIYTFDFMPVRRSS
;
A
#
# COMPACT_ATOMS: atom_id res chain seq x y z
N MET A 1 -23.99 -18.54 -9.66
CA MET A 1 -23.06 -18.25 -8.55
C MET A 1 -23.81 -17.33 -7.60
N VAL A 2 -23.79 -17.60 -6.30
CA VAL A 2 -24.38 -16.67 -5.32
C VAL A 2 -23.46 -15.45 -5.30
N GLU A 3 -24.00 -14.30 -5.67
CA GLU A 3 -23.29 -13.02 -5.62
C GLU A 3 -22.90 -12.77 -4.16
N MET A 4 -21.59 -12.83 -3.85
CA MET A 4 -21.11 -12.54 -2.51
C MET A 4 -21.33 -11.06 -2.25
N ASN A 5 -22.25 -10.74 -1.33
CA ASN A 5 -22.50 -9.36 -0.91
C ASN A 5 -21.38 -8.91 0.04
N TYR A 6 -20.41 -8.17 -0.48
CA TYR A 6 -19.29 -7.64 0.30
C TYR A 6 -19.67 -6.45 1.19
N GLN A 7 -20.83 -5.84 0.94
CA GLN A 7 -21.28 -4.63 1.59
C GLN A 7 -21.48 -4.81 3.10
N GLU A 8 -21.99 -5.97 3.55
CA GLU A 8 -22.18 -6.20 4.99
C GLU A 8 -20.85 -6.17 5.76
N ALA A 9 -19.81 -6.84 5.24
CA ALA A 9 -18.49 -6.86 5.86
C ALA A 9 -17.83 -5.48 5.79
N TRP A 10 -17.95 -4.81 4.65
CA TRP A 10 -17.48 -3.44 4.47
C TRP A 10 -18.11 -2.47 5.47
N GLU A 11 -19.44 -2.44 5.54
CA GLU A 11 -20.16 -1.57 6.45
C GLU A 11 -19.87 -1.91 7.89
N ARG A 12 -19.80 -3.20 8.26
CA ARG A 12 -19.58 -3.62 9.66
C ARG A 12 -18.16 -3.29 10.12
N ASN A 13 -17.16 -3.69 9.34
CA ASN A 13 -15.76 -3.76 9.75
C ASN A 13 -14.89 -2.66 9.13
N GLY A 14 -15.26 -2.12 7.97
CA GLY A 14 -14.43 -1.23 7.16
C GLY A 14 -13.38 -1.94 6.31
N TYR A 15 -13.41 -3.29 6.28
CA TYR A 15 -12.54 -4.10 5.43
C TYR A 15 -13.16 -5.45 5.09
N ILE A 16 -12.62 -6.05 4.03
CA ILE A 16 -12.92 -7.38 3.51
C ILE A 16 -11.59 -8.10 3.31
N LEU A 17 -11.53 -9.36 3.74
CA LEU A 17 -10.37 -10.23 3.51
C LEU A 17 -10.77 -11.40 2.62
N LEU A 18 -10.18 -11.46 1.43
CA LEU A 18 -10.41 -12.50 0.43
C LEU A 18 -9.19 -13.44 0.42
N ARG A 19 -9.44 -14.74 0.58
CA ARG A 19 -8.39 -15.76 0.60
C ARG A 19 -8.16 -16.31 -0.80
N GLU A 20 -6.90 -16.62 -1.12
CA GLU A 20 -6.52 -17.28 -2.37
C GLU A 20 -7.06 -16.54 -3.61
N PHE A 21 -7.10 -15.21 -3.56
CA PHE A 21 -7.73 -14.38 -4.58
C PHE A 21 -6.88 -14.26 -5.85
N VAL A 22 -5.55 -14.17 -5.68
CA VAL A 22 -4.58 -14.15 -6.77
C VAL A 22 -3.74 -15.41 -6.72
N ASP A 23 -3.46 -16.00 -7.88
CA ASP A 23 -2.49 -17.09 -8.00
C ASP A 23 -1.11 -16.65 -7.45
N PRO A 24 -0.51 -17.38 -6.48
CA PRO A 24 0.81 -17.07 -5.93
C PRO A 24 1.92 -16.90 -6.99
N HIS A 25 1.82 -17.53 -8.16
CA HIS A 25 2.75 -17.32 -9.27
C HIS A 25 2.68 -15.89 -9.84
N ARG A 26 1.49 -15.27 -9.87
CA ARG A 26 1.34 -13.85 -10.27
C ARG A 26 1.93 -12.92 -9.22
N CYS A 27 1.78 -13.25 -7.94
CA CYS A 27 2.46 -12.55 -6.85
C CYS A 27 3.98 -12.61 -7.01
N GLN A 28 4.53 -13.80 -7.29
CA GLN A 28 5.96 -13.97 -7.53
C GLN A 28 6.43 -13.15 -8.75
N ALA A 29 5.66 -13.13 -9.85
CA ALA A 29 5.99 -12.32 -11.02
C ALA A 29 6.05 -10.80 -10.70
N MET A 30 5.15 -10.29 -9.85
CA MET A 30 5.24 -8.91 -9.35
C MET A 30 6.52 -8.66 -8.56
N LEU A 31 6.90 -9.59 -7.67
CA LEU A 31 8.13 -9.51 -6.88
C LEU A 31 9.38 -9.54 -7.78
N ASP A 32 9.43 -10.47 -8.73
CA ASP A 32 10.57 -10.61 -9.65
C ASP A 32 10.74 -9.36 -10.51
N TYR A 33 9.63 -8.82 -11.05
CA TYR A 33 9.64 -7.57 -11.80
C TYR A 33 10.23 -6.43 -10.98
N ILE A 34 9.73 -6.21 -9.77
CA ILE A 34 10.13 -5.05 -8.99
C ILE A 34 11.57 -5.18 -8.47
N VAL A 35 12.02 -6.40 -8.17
CA VAL A 35 13.42 -6.66 -7.80
C VAL A 35 14.34 -6.37 -8.98
N ALA A 36 13.99 -6.83 -10.19
CA ALA A 36 14.74 -6.52 -11.40
C ALA A 36 14.77 -5.00 -11.67
N PHE A 37 13.63 -4.34 -11.57
CA PHE A 37 13.49 -2.89 -11.74
C PHE A 37 14.38 -2.11 -10.77
N VAL A 38 14.36 -2.45 -9.48
CA VAL A 38 15.20 -1.80 -8.47
C VAL A 38 16.68 -2.04 -8.76
N ARG A 39 17.08 -3.29 -9.06
CA ARG A 39 18.49 -3.61 -9.32
C ARG A 39 19.01 -2.89 -10.55
N GLU A 40 18.25 -2.87 -11.64
CA GLU A 40 18.64 -2.15 -12.85
C GLU A 40 18.85 -0.66 -12.58
N ASN A 41 17.88 0.00 -11.95
CA ASN A 41 17.90 1.45 -11.75
C ASN A 41 18.82 1.90 -10.60
N ARG A 42 19.21 1.00 -9.69
CA ARG A 42 20.16 1.30 -8.61
C ARG A 42 21.60 0.92 -8.94
N SER A 43 21.81 0.08 -9.95
CA SER A 43 23.16 -0.29 -10.44
C SER A 43 23.81 0.79 -11.30
N ASP A 44 23.02 1.68 -11.91
CA ASP A 44 23.46 2.75 -12.80
C ASP A 44 22.86 4.09 -12.37
N SER A 45 23.69 4.97 -11.80
CA SER A 45 23.26 6.30 -11.33
C SER A 45 22.76 7.21 -12.46
N SER A 46 23.05 6.91 -13.73
CA SER A 46 22.54 7.70 -14.87
C SER A 46 21.08 7.40 -15.20
N LYS A 47 20.55 6.24 -14.77
CA LYS A 47 19.16 5.82 -14.99
C LYS A 47 18.17 6.37 -13.96
N VAL A 48 18.68 6.97 -12.89
CA VAL A 48 17.87 7.39 -11.74
C VAL A 48 18.14 8.85 -11.41
N GLN A 49 17.07 9.64 -11.37
CA GLN A 49 17.14 10.99 -10.84
C GLN A 49 17.09 10.93 -9.32
N THR A 50 18.05 11.57 -8.67
CA THR A 50 18.03 11.76 -7.21
C THR A 50 17.31 13.06 -6.89
N VAL A 51 16.29 12.99 -6.04
CA VAL A 51 15.47 14.13 -5.62
C VAL A 51 15.50 14.20 -4.09
N LYS A 52 15.57 15.43 -3.56
CA LYS A 52 15.42 15.68 -2.13
C LYS A 52 13.95 15.96 -1.82
N ALA A 53 13.37 15.19 -0.91
CA ALA A 53 12.06 15.47 -0.35
C ALA A 53 12.15 16.69 0.60
N PRO A 54 11.00 17.29 0.99
CA PRO A 54 10.97 18.47 1.86
C PRO A 54 11.71 18.33 3.19
N ASP A 55 11.87 17.10 3.70
CA ASP A 55 12.60 16.78 4.93
C ASP A 55 14.09 16.43 4.70
N ASP A 56 14.61 16.70 3.50
CA ASP A 56 15.96 16.34 3.02
C ASP A 56 16.20 14.82 2.89
N SER A 57 15.16 13.99 3.03
CA SER A 57 15.27 12.58 2.67
C SER A 57 15.47 12.41 1.17
N THR A 58 16.20 11.35 0.80
CA THR A 58 16.55 11.08 -0.59
C THR A 58 15.53 10.16 -1.22
N VAL A 59 14.87 10.60 -2.28
CA VAL A 59 14.02 9.76 -3.13
C VAL A 59 14.62 9.64 -4.53
N TYR A 60 14.30 8.56 -5.19
CA TYR A 60 14.82 8.21 -6.49
C TYR A 60 13.68 8.13 -7.50
N VAL A 61 13.82 8.78 -8.65
CA VAL A 61 12.82 8.73 -9.73
C VAL A 61 13.45 8.02 -10.93
N ALA A 62 12.80 6.95 -11.37
CA ALA A 62 13.22 6.18 -12.52
C ALA A 62 11.98 5.78 -13.32
N ASP A 63 11.97 6.16 -14.61
CA ASP A 63 10.90 5.80 -15.54
C ASP A 63 9.48 6.09 -14.97
N GLY A 64 9.28 7.30 -14.41
CA GLY A 64 8.00 7.71 -13.79
C GLY A 64 7.64 7.03 -12.47
N SER A 65 8.43 6.06 -12.01
CA SER A 65 8.27 5.40 -10.70
C SER A 65 9.14 6.07 -9.65
N ILE A 66 8.68 6.06 -8.40
CA ILE A 66 9.39 6.67 -7.27
C ILE A 66 9.86 5.57 -6.34
N ILE A 67 11.16 5.43 -6.17
CA ILE A 67 11.81 4.47 -5.29
C ILE A 67 12.19 5.21 -4.00
N ILE A 68 11.60 4.78 -2.89
CA ILE A 68 11.84 5.33 -1.55
C ILE A 68 12.73 4.37 -0.77
N PRO A 69 13.94 4.78 -0.38
CA PRO A 69 14.82 4.01 0.49
C PRO A 69 14.22 3.81 1.88
N GLU A 70 14.64 2.76 2.56
CA GLU A 70 14.39 2.61 3.99
C GLU A 70 15.27 3.59 4.77
N SER A 71 14.66 4.38 5.66
CA SER A 71 15.40 5.31 6.54
C SER A 71 16.30 4.57 7.52
N LYS A 72 15.82 3.43 8.03
CA LYS A 72 16.58 2.56 8.92
C LYS A 72 17.49 1.64 8.11
N PRO A 73 18.83 1.70 8.27
CA PRO A 73 19.73 0.81 7.56
C PRO A 73 19.46 -0.66 7.90
N ASN A 74 19.42 -1.52 6.88
CA ASN A 74 19.34 -2.96 7.05
C ASN A 74 20.77 -3.53 7.14
N PRO A 75 21.22 -4.01 8.32
CA PRO A 75 22.60 -4.51 8.49
C PRO A 75 22.85 -5.82 7.72
N PHE A 76 21.79 -6.49 7.24
CA PHE A 76 21.86 -7.73 6.47
C PHE A 76 21.68 -7.50 4.97
N ALA A 77 21.62 -6.25 4.51
CA ALA A 77 21.43 -5.92 3.10
C ALA A 77 22.56 -6.49 2.24
N LYS A 78 22.22 -7.25 1.21
CA LYS A 78 23.17 -7.80 0.23
C LYS A 78 22.94 -7.26 -1.16
N ASN A 79 21.70 -6.84 -1.44
CA ASN A 79 21.26 -6.37 -2.74
C ASN A 79 20.62 -4.97 -2.62
N PRO A 80 20.53 -4.20 -3.72
CA PRO A 80 19.92 -2.88 -3.70
C PRO A 80 18.50 -2.85 -3.11
N GLU A 81 17.66 -3.84 -3.40
CA GLU A 81 16.28 -3.91 -2.91
C GLU A 81 16.16 -4.13 -1.40
N ASP A 82 17.21 -4.64 -0.74
CA ASP A 82 17.22 -4.87 0.71
C ASP A 82 17.30 -3.54 1.51
N ASN A 83 17.51 -2.41 0.81
CA ASN A 83 17.54 -1.05 1.35
C ASN A 83 16.37 -0.18 0.85
N ILE A 84 15.42 -0.76 0.11
CA ILE A 84 14.25 -0.03 -0.38
C ILE A 84 13.08 -0.30 0.54
N SER A 85 12.31 0.75 0.87
CA SER A 85 11.07 0.63 1.63
C SER A 85 9.88 0.45 0.69
N LYS A 86 9.76 1.32 -0.32
CA LYS A 86 8.59 1.38 -1.20
C LYS A 86 8.96 1.78 -2.63
N VAL A 87 8.19 1.31 -3.61
CA VAL A 87 8.22 1.83 -4.99
C VAL A 87 6.82 2.21 -5.44
N PHE A 88 6.61 3.43 -5.92
CA PHE A 88 5.31 3.97 -6.33
C PHE A 88 5.12 3.99 -7.87
N ASN A 89 3.88 4.23 -8.31
CA ASN A 89 3.47 4.43 -9.71
C ASN A 89 3.73 3.22 -10.63
N LEU A 90 3.39 2.03 -10.13
CA LEU A 90 3.54 0.75 -10.80
C LEU A 90 2.26 0.28 -11.52
N HIS A 91 1.07 0.78 -11.16
CA HIS A 91 -0.22 0.29 -11.70
C HIS A 91 -0.40 0.46 -13.20
N ARG A 92 0.45 1.23 -13.89
CA ARG A 92 0.47 1.33 -15.35
C ARG A 92 1.36 0.29 -16.03
N ARG A 93 2.11 -0.50 -15.26
CA ARG A 93 3.14 -1.44 -15.72
C ARG A 93 2.68 -2.86 -15.49
N GLU A 94 2.97 -3.76 -16.42
CA GLU A 94 2.80 -5.19 -16.14
C GLU A 94 3.86 -5.68 -15.13
N PRO A 95 3.53 -6.62 -14.24
CA PRO A 95 2.23 -7.33 -14.13
C PRO A 95 1.17 -6.62 -13.26
N PHE A 96 1.43 -5.40 -12.77
CA PHE A 96 0.53 -4.67 -11.87
C PHE A 96 -0.72 -4.14 -12.59
N LYS A 97 -0.58 -3.70 -13.84
CA LYS A 97 -1.68 -3.22 -14.67
C LYS A 97 -2.73 -4.31 -14.87
N GLY A 98 -2.30 -5.52 -15.25
CA GLY A 98 -3.20 -6.67 -15.36
C GLY A 98 -3.88 -7.07 -14.04
N PHE A 99 -3.34 -6.69 -12.88
CA PHE A 99 -4.04 -6.89 -11.60
C PHE A 99 -5.10 -5.82 -11.34
N VAL A 100 -4.80 -4.53 -11.55
CA VAL A 100 -5.78 -3.47 -11.27
C VAL A 100 -6.95 -3.43 -12.26
N GLU A 101 -6.80 -4.05 -13.42
CA GLU A 101 -7.86 -4.20 -14.45
C GLU A 101 -8.57 -5.57 -14.41
N GLN A 102 -8.18 -6.44 -13.48
CA GLN A 102 -8.75 -7.77 -13.35
C GLN A 102 -10.25 -7.69 -13.00
N PRO A 103 -11.13 -8.38 -13.74
CA PRO A 103 -12.58 -8.30 -13.55
C PRO A 103 -13.03 -8.56 -12.11
N GLU A 104 -12.46 -9.57 -11.45
CA GLU A 104 -12.85 -9.93 -10.08
C GLU A 104 -12.49 -8.84 -9.07
N VAL A 105 -11.42 -8.07 -9.29
CA VAL A 105 -11.07 -6.92 -8.43
C VAL A 105 -12.10 -5.82 -8.63
N LEU A 106 -12.43 -5.52 -9.90
CA LEU A 106 -13.40 -4.49 -10.26
C LEU A 106 -14.82 -4.84 -9.80
N ASP A 107 -15.21 -6.11 -9.83
CA ASP A 107 -16.52 -6.58 -9.33
C ASP A 107 -16.70 -6.29 -7.83
N VAL A 108 -15.64 -6.39 -7.03
CA VAL A 108 -15.70 -6.01 -5.62
C VAL A 108 -15.75 -4.49 -5.48
N LEU A 109 -14.89 -3.75 -6.18
CA LEU A 109 -14.80 -2.29 -6.07
C LEU A 109 -16.09 -1.60 -6.54
N GLU A 110 -16.72 -2.07 -7.61
CA GLU A 110 -17.98 -1.52 -8.12
C GLU A 110 -19.11 -1.62 -7.08
N GLN A 111 -19.13 -2.66 -6.24
CA GLN A 111 -20.08 -2.78 -5.13
C GLN A 111 -19.82 -1.76 -4.01
N LEU A 112 -18.59 -1.28 -3.86
CA LEU A 112 -18.17 -0.40 -2.76
C LEU A 112 -18.24 1.08 -3.12
N ILE A 113 -17.80 1.44 -4.33
CA ILE A 113 -17.65 2.84 -4.77
C ILE A 113 -18.38 3.16 -6.08
N GLY A 114 -19.14 2.21 -6.63
CA GLY A 114 -19.90 2.38 -7.85
C GLY A 114 -19.09 2.16 -9.14
N PRO A 115 -19.72 2.36 -10.31
CA PRO A 115 -19.08 2.19 -11.60
C PRO A 115 -18.11 3.34 -11.91
N GLU A 116 -17.29 3.14 -12.94
CA GLU A 116 -16.23 4.07 -13.37
C GLU A 116 -15.22 4.31 -12.24
N ILE A 117 -14.15 3.52 -12.28
CA ILE A 117 -13.15 3.48 -11.21
C ILE A 117 -11.81 3.96 -11.78
N ASP A 118 -11.12 4.80 -11.00
CA ASP A 118 -9.72 5.15 -11.21
C ASP A 118 -8.85 4.43 -10.18
N CYS A 119 -7.76 3.80 -10.63
CA CYS A 119 -6.62 3.53 -9.76
C CYS A 119 -5.76 4.79 -9.74
N PHE A 120 -5.60 5.42 -8.58
CA PHE A 120 -4.90 6.71 -8.48
C PHE A 120 -3.53 6.63 -7.82
N GLN A 121 -3.21 5.49 -7.21
CA GLN A 121 -1.90 5.26 -6.61
C GLN A 121 -1.62 3.76 -6.52
N SER A 122 -0.35 3.41 -6.59
CA SER A 122 0.12 2.06 -6.29
C SER A 122 1.47 2.11 -5.60
N GLN A 123 1.73 1.15 -4.72
CA GLN A 123 2.98 1.00 -4.00
C GLN A 123 3.37 -0.48 -3.95
N PHE A 124 4.61 -0.82 -4.27
CA PHE A 124 5.19 -2.09 -3.83
C PHE A 124 5.95 -1.84 -2.53
N ILE A 125 5.61 -2.57 -1.48
CA ILE A 125 6.13 -2.38 -0.14
C ILE A 125 7.09 -3.52 0.18
N PHE A 126 8.35 -3.18 0.43
CA PHE A 126 9.36 -4.07 0.98
C PHE A 126 9.45 -3.83 2.48
N LYS A 127 8.96 -4.77 3.28
CA LYS A 127 9.26 -4.83 4.71
C LYS A 127 10.52 -5.67 4.89
N ASN A 128 11.68 -5.08 4.69
CA ASN A 128 12.96 -5.78 4.87
C ASN A 128 13.20 -6.14 6.35
N ALA A 129 14.11 -7.09 6.60
CA ALA A 129 14.45 -7.52 7.96
C ALA A 129 14.85 -6.32 8.83
N GLY A 130 14.24 -6.19 10.01
CA GLY A 130 14.47 -5.08 10.94
C GLY A 130 13.76 -3.77 10.61
N ALA A 131 13.01 -3.68 9.50
CA ALA A 131 12.30 -2.46 9.10
C ALA A 131 11.19 -2.08 10.09
N TRP A 132 11.02 -0.78 10.33
CA TRP A 132 9.98 -0.26 11.22
C TRP A 132 8.59 -0.45 10.62
N GLY A 133 7.63 -0.92 11.43
CA GLY A 133 6.19 -0.86 11.23
C GLY A 133 5.71 0.54 10.88
N GLN A 134 4.69 0.71 10.03
CA GLN A 134 4.03 2.01 9.91
C GLN A 134 3.06 2.15 11.10
N PRO A 135 3.08 3.24 11.88
CA PRO A 135 2.20 3.40 13.03
C PRO A 135 0.71 3.44 12.66
N TRP A 136 -0.15 3.53 13.68
CA TRP A 136 -1.59 3.69 13.48
C TRP A 136 -1.91 4.95 12.69
N HIS A 137 -2.58 4.80 11.55
CA HIS A 137 -2.94 5.91 10.68
C HIS A 137 -4.22 5.61 9.90
N GLN A 138 -4.70 6.64 9.18
CA GLN A 138 -5.77 6.55 8.20
C GLN A 138 -5.19 7.00 6.86
N ASP A 139 -5.47 6.26 5.80
CA ASP A 139 -4.96 6.59 4.46
C ASP A 139 -5.45 7.97 3.99
N SER A 140 -6.70 8.32 4.30
CA SER A 140 -7.29 9.62 3.94
C SER A 140 -6.60 10.82 4.61
N TYR A 141 -5.78 10.62 5.65
CA TYR A 141 -4.91 11.70 6.15
C TYR A 141 -3.92 12.17 5.07
N TYR A 142 -3.41 11.24 4.28
CA TYR A 142 -2.47 11.52 3.19
C TYR A 142 -3.18 11.87 1.87
N MET A 143 -4.49 11.66 1.77
CA MET A 143 -5.25 11.73 0.52
C MET A 143 -6.35 12.80 0.63
N PRO A 144 -6.02 14.08 0.42
CA PRO A 144 -6.98 15.18 0.46
C PRO A 144 -7.87 15.17 -0.80
N LEU A 145 -8.73 14.16 -0.94
CA LEU A 145 -9.58 13.95 -2.11
C LEU A 145 -11.02 14.35 -1.80
N ASP A 146 -11.70 14.92 -2.80
CA ASP A 146 -13.05 15.51 -2.67
C ASP A 146 -14.20 14.50 -2.61
N HIS A 147 -13.98 13.26 -3.05
CA HIS A 147 -14.97 12.18 -3.06
C HIS A 147 -14.51 11.00 -2.21
N GLN A 148 -15.33 10.57 -1.25
CA GLN A 148 -15.07 9.45 -0.34
C GLN A 148 -16.12 8.35 -0.53
N PRO A 149 -15.82 7.08 -0.18
CA PRO A 149 -14.53 6.61 0.33
C PRO A 149 -13.51 6.37 -0.80
N GLN A 150 -12.22 6.49 -0.48
CA GLN A 150 -11.21 5.76 -1.25
C GLN A 150 -11.09 4.33 -0.73
N VAL A 151 -10.70 3.42 -1.62
CA VAL A 151 -10.52 2.02 -1.30
C VAL A 151 -9.04 1.65 -1.41
N GLY A 152 -8.49 1.15 -0.33
CA GLY A 152 -7.19 0.50 -0.29
C GLY A 152 -7.31 -0.98 -0.64
N VAL A 153 -6.45 -1.47 -1.53
CA VAL A 153 -6.39 -2.88 -1.97
C VAL A 153 -4.96 -3.38 -1.76
N TRP A 154 -4.78 -4.21 -0.75
CA TRP A 154 -3.49 -4.72 -0.29
C TRP A 154 -3.37 -6.22 -0.59
N LEU A 155 -2.52 -6.56 -1.56
CA LEU A 155 -2.23 -7.92 -1.97
C LEU A 155 -1.00 -8.43 -1.24
N ALA A 156 -1.15 -9.56 -0.52
CA ALA A 156 -0.03 -10.29 0.03
C ALA A 156 0.80 -10.90 -1.11
N VAL A 157 2.01 -10.38 -1.33
CA VAL A 157 2.94 -10.94 -2.32
C VAL A 157 3.83 -12.02 -1.70
N SER A 158 4.13 -11.88 -0.41
CA SER A 158 4.67 -12.95 0.43
C SER A 158 3.74 -13.19 1.61
N GLU A 159 4.01 -14.25 2.38
CA GLU A 159 3.35 -14.46 3.66
C GLU A 159 3.50 -13.25 4.59
N ALA A 160 2.43 -12.88 5.28
CA ALA A 160 2.38 -11.82 6.28
C ALA A 160 2.00 -12.42 7.65
N THR A 161 2.94 -12.32 8.58
CA THR A 161 2.85 -12.88 9.94
C THR A 161 3.06 -11.79 10.98
N LEU A 162 2.74 -12.09 12.25
CA LEU A 162 3.05 -11.18 13.37
C LEU A 162 4.55 -10.88 13.49
N GLU A 163 5.40 -11.85 13.12
CA GLU A 163 6.85 -11.72 13.22
C GLU A 163 7.43 -10.85 12.10
N ASN A 164 6.89 -10.95 10.89
CA ASN A 164 7.47 -10.30 9.70
C ASN A 164 6.79 -8.98 9.28
N GLY A 165 5.91 -8.44 10.12
CA GLY A 165 5.30 -7.13 9.88
C GLY A 165 3.94 -7.17 9.17
N CYS A 166 3.03 -8.08 9.55
CA CYS A 166 1.64 -8.04 9.07
C CYS A 166 0.92 -6.74 9.45
N LEU A 167 -0.25 -6.51 8.85
CA LEU A 167 -1.12 -5.42 9.24
C LEU A 167 -1.89 -5.76 10.53
N LEU A 168 -2.16 -4.75 11.33
CA LEU A 168 -3.23 -4.75 12.32
C LEU A 168 -4.27 -3.73 11.88
N VAL A 169 -5.54 -4.07 12.04
CA VAL A 169 -6.66 -3.17 11.75
C VAL A 169 -7.52 -3.02 13.00
N GLN A 170 -8.14 -1.86 13.15
CA GLN A 170 -9.17 -1.64 14.16
C GLN A 170 -10.55 -1.78 13.49
N PRO A 171 -11.26 -2.92 13.65
CA PRO A 171 -12.54 -3.11 12.99
C PRO A 171 -13.54 -2.01 13.37
N GLY A 172 -14.25 -1.48 12.38
CA GLY A 172 -15.30 -0.48 12.57
C GLY A 172 -14.82 0.96 12.69
N SER A 173 -13.50 1.21 12.82
CA SER A 173 -12.96 2.56 13.02
C SER A 173 -13.06 3.46 11.77
N HIS A 174 -13.43 2.91 10.62
CA HIS A 174 -13.67 3.68 9.39
C HIS A 174 -14.84 4.68 9.53
N ARG A 175 -15.67 4.54 10.58
CA ARG A 175 -16.76 5.45 10.90
C ARG A 175 -16.32 6.65 11.76
N GLU A 176 -15.10 6.60 12.28
CA GLU A 176 -14.50 7.74 12.99
C GLU A 176 -14.11 8.84 12.01
N PRO A 177 -14.03 10.10 12.45
CA PRO A 177 -13.44 11.15 11.63
C PRO A 177 -11.97 10.85 11.31
N ILE A 178 -11.33 11.69 10.50
CA ILE A 178 -9.87 11.68 10.41
C ILE A 178 -9.33 12.24 11.73
N HIS A 179 -8.59 11.41 12.47
CA HIS A 179 -7.97 11.78 13.74
C HIS A 179 -6.77 12.73 13.54
N ALA A 180 -6.29 13.32 14.63
CA ALA A 180 -5.04 14.05 14.60
C ALA A 180 -3.87 13.06 14.47
N HIS A 181 -3.01 13.28 13.48
CA HIS A 181 -1.79 12.51 13.31
C HIS A 181 -0.57 13.31 13.75
N VAL A 182 0.25 12.72 14.60
CA VAL A 182 1.53 13.30 15.04
C VAL A 182 2.70 12.61 14.34
N PRO A 183 3.83 13.29 14.09
CA PRO A 183 5.01 12.64 13.51
C PRO A 183 5.49 11.45 14.34
N ASP A 184 5.86 10.36 13.68
CA ASP A 184 6.47 9.19 14.32
C ASP A 184 7.79 9.59 14.99
N GLN A 185 7.86 9.38 16.30
CA GLN A 185 9.00 9.81 17.12
C GLN A 185 10.13 8.78 17.17
N ARG A 186 9.99 7.63 16.50
CA ARG A 186 11.03 6.60 16.49
C ARG A 186 12.27 7.08 15.73
N PRO A 187 13.49 6.79 16.22
CA PRO A 187 14.71 7.09 15.50
C PRO A 187 14.72 6.42 14.12
N LEU A 188 15.06 7.19 13.09
CA LEU A 188 15.10 6.73 11.69
C LEU A 188 13.73 6.19 11.21
N ALA A 189 12.62 6.75 11.71
CA ALA A 189 11.31 6.53 11.11
C ALA A 189 11.32 6.92 9.62
N ASN A 190 10.54 6.20 8.82
CA ASN A 190 10.41 6.55 7.40
C ASN A 190 9.71 7.89 7.26
N TYR A 191 10.13 8.67 6.26
CA TYR A 191 9.49 9.96 5.96
C TYR A 191 7.98 9.79 5.77
N GLY A 192 7.22 10.73 6.33
CA GLY A 192 5.76 10.74 6.29
C GLY A 192 5.09 9.74 7.23
N TYR A 193 5.83 8.95 8.01
CA TYR A 193 5.20 8.14 9.05
C TYR A 193 4.66 9.05 10.15
N VAL A 194 3.37 8.89 10.41
CA VAL A 194 2.64 9.58 11.46
C VAL A 194 1.86 8.56 12.28
N GLU A 195 1.38 8.98 13.44
CA GLU A 195 0.71 8.14 14.42
C GLU A 195 -0.55 8.82 14.98
N ILE A 196 -1.62 8.05 15.07
CA ILE A 196 -2.80 8.35 15.86
C ILE A 196 -2.52 7.90 17.30
N VAL A 197 -2.58 8.85 18.24
CA VAL A 197 -2.24 8.62 19.66
C VAL A 197 -3.43 8.81 20.60
N ASP A 198 -4.58 9.20 20.07
CA ASP A 198 -5.79 9.57 20.81
C ASP A 198 -6.94 8.56 20.67
N TYR A 199 -6.66 7.35 20.21
CA TYR A 199 -7.64 6.27 20.01
C TYR A 199 -7.25 4.99 20.77
N ASP A 200 -8.25 4.26 21.28
CA ASP A 200 -8.05 2.96 21.96
C ASP A 200 -8.06 1.80 20.97
N PHE A 201 -6.89 1.18 20.78
CA PHE A 201 -6.68 0.07 19.86
C PHE A 201 -6.74 -1.32 20.52
N THR A 202 -7.39 -1.44 21.69
CA THR A 202 -7.47 -2.70 22.44
C THR A 202 -8.12 -3.84 21.62
N ASP A 203 -9.09 -3.52 20.76
CA ASP A 203 -9.79 -4.50 19.91
C ASP A 203 -9.15 -4.69 18.52
N ALA A 204 -7.91 -4.21 18.34
CA ALA A 204 -7.19 -4.37 17.09
C ALA A 204 -6.93 -5.85 16.77
N VAL A 205 -7.13 -6.21 15.50
CA VAL A 205 -6.95 -7.59 15.02
C VAL A 205 -5.79 -7.69 14.03
N PRO A 206 -4.93 -8.72 14.14
CA PRO A 206 -3.90 -8.96 13.14
C PRO A 206 -4.49 -9.57 11.88
N ILE A 207 -4.04 -9.09 10.73
CA ILE A 207 -4.40 -9.62 9.42
C ILE A 207 -3.26 -10.51 8.91
N LEU A 208 -3.34 -11.80 9.24
CA LEU A 208 -2.41 -12.83 8.77
C LEU A 208 -2.80 -13.29 7.37
N MET A 209 -1.85 -13.32 6.45
CA MET A 209 -2.13 -13.55 5.01
C MET A 209 -1.07 -14.45 4.37
N GLN A 210 -1.51 -15.30 3.46
CA GLN A 210 -0.64 -16.07 2.56
C GLN A 210 -0.48 -15.33 1.22
N PRO A 211 0.58 -15.60 0.43
CA PRO A 211 0.70 -15.06 -0.91
C PRO A 211 -0.59 -15.31 -1.72
N GLY A 212 -1.14 -14.26 -2.33
CA GLY A 212 -2.39 -14.33 -3.08
C GLY A 212 -3.64 -13.91 -2.32
N ASP A 213 -3.59 -13.81 -1.00
CA ASP A 213 -4.68 -13.22 -0.20
C ASP A 213 -4.77 -11.71 -0.46
N LEU A 214 -6.00 -11.18 -0.41
CA LEU A 214 -6.31 -9.78 -0.69
C LEU A 214 -7.08 -9.14 0.48
N LEU A 215 -6.53 -8.08 1.05
CA LEU A 215 -7.21 -7.21 2.01
C LEU A 215 -7.70 -5.95 1.29
N ILE A 216 -9.01 -5.72 1.31
CA ILE A 216 -9.64 -4.51 0.77
C ILE A 216 -10.18 -3.71 1.95
N PHE A 217 -9.85 -2.42 2.05
CA PHE A 217 -10.22 -1.62 3.21
C PHE A 217 -10.54 -0.17 2.88
N HIS A 218 -11.38 0.42 3.73
CA HIS A 218 -11.77 1.82 3.64
C HIS A 218 -10.60 2.71 4.02
N SER A 219 -10.39 3.81 3.31
CA SER A 219 -9.32 4.77 3.58
C SER A 219 -9.36 5.44 4.97
N PHE A 220 -10.48 5.33 5.70
CA PHE A 220 -10.65 5.82 7.08
C PHE A 220 -10.40 4.71 8.11
N LEU A 221 -10.25 3.45 7.68
CA LEU A 221 -9.93 2.35 8.58
C LEU A 221 -8.56 2.60 9.19
N MET A 222 -8.52 2.63 10.52
CA MET A 222 -7.28 2.77 11.25
C MET A 222 -6.54 1.46 11.19
N HIS A 223 -5.31 1.54 10.69
CA HIS A 223 -4.47 0.38 10.53
C HIS A 223 -3.00 0.74 10.78
N ARG A 224 -2.21 -0.28 11.10
CA ARG A 224 -0.75 -0.18 11.25
C ARG A 224 -0.09 -1.43 10.69
N SER A 225 1.22 -1.40 10.46
CA SER A 225 2.01 -2.63 10.36
C SER A 225 2.92 -2.77 11.57
N VAL A 226 3.13 -3.99 12.04
CA VAL A 226 4.19 -4.24 13.04
C VAL A 226 5.58 -4.17 12.40
N ASP A 227 6.59 -4.05 13.25
CA ASP A 227 7.99 -4.13 12.83
C ASP A 227 8.27 -5.51 12.24
N ASN A 228 9.15 -5.57 11.25
CA ASN A 228 9.65 -6.87 10.79
C ASN A 228 10.81 -7.31 11.70
N GLN A 229 10.52 -8.25 12.59
CA GLN A 229 11.49 -8.84 13.52
C GLN A 229 12.12 -10.13 12.99
N SER A 230 11.68 -10.61 11.83
CA SER A 230 12.20 -11.81 11.20
C SER A 230 13.51 -11.55 10.42
N HIS A 231 14.07 -12.62 9.86
CA HIS A 231 15.24 -12.57 8.97
C HIS A 231 14.90 -12.52 7.48
N SER A 232 13.61 -12.49 7.12
CA SER A 232 13.13 -12.49 5.74
C SER A 232 12.33 -11.23 5.43
N ARG A 233 12.26 -10.85 4.15
CA ARG A 233 11.42 -9.72 3.73
C ARG A 233 9.95 -10.14 3.71
N ARG A 234 9.05 -9.21 4.04
CA ARG A 234 7.63 -9.29 3.67
C ARG A 234 7.35 -8.33 2.51
N ALA A 235 6.81 -8.86 1.41
CA ALA A 235 6.46 -8.12 0.22
C ALA A 235 4.94 -7.98 0.08
N ALA A 236 4.49 -6.81 -0.35
CA ALA A 236 3.08 -6.58 -0.67
C ALA A 236 2.93 -5.56 -1.80
N ALA A 237 1.87 -5.70 -2.59
CA ALA A 237 1.45 -4.70 -3.56
C ALA A 237 0.19 -3.99 -3.02
N MET A 238 0.22 -2.67 -2.97
CA MET A 238 -0.86 -1.82 -2.49
C MET A 238 -1.36 -0.95 -3.63
N PHE A 239 -2.67 -0.83 -3.75
CA PHE A 239 -3.33 0.00 -4.75
C PHE A 239 -4.42 0.83 -4.08
N HIS A 240 -4.64 2.03 -4.58
CA HIS A 240 -5.70 2.89 -4.10
C HIS A 240 -6.63 3.26 -5.25
N PHE A 241 -7.91 3.05 -5.02
CA PHE A 241 -8.98 3.26 -5.98
C PHE A 241 -9.95 4.32 -5.49
N ALA A 242 -10.51 5.06 -6.43
CA ALA A 242 -11.57 6.04 -6.19
C ALA A 242 -12.54 6.03 -7.38
N GLN A 243 -13.72 6.62 -7.17
CA GLN A 243 -14.64 6.87 -8.28
C GLN A 243 -14.00 7.83 -9.29
N THR A 244 -14.19 7.57 -10.58
CA THR A 244 -13.68 8.42 -11.66
C THR A 244 -14.16 9.85 -11.49
N GLY A 245 -13.24 10.80 -11.67
CA GLY A 245 -13.51 12.23 -11.51
C GLY A 245 -13.23 12.78 -10.12
N THR A 246 -12.77 11.94 -9.19
CA THR A 246 -12.21 12.38 -7.90
C THR A 246 -11.01 13.33 -8.12
N GLN A 247 -11.00 14.45 -7.41
CA GLN A 247 -9.98 15.49 -7.53
C GLN A 247 -9.25 15.74 -6.21
N LYS A 248 -8.01 16.21 -6.30
CA LYS A 248 -7.25 16.70 -5.15
C LYS A 248 -7.87 18.03 -4.69
N THR A 249 -8.19 18.13 -3.41
CA THR A 249 -8.66 19.36 -2.75
C THR A 249 -7.52 20.27 -2.33
N GLN A 250 -6.28 19.75 -2.31
CA GLN A 250 -5.08 20.48 -1.94
C GLN A 250 -3.96 20.13 -2.92
N ASP A 251 -3.16 21.12 -3.28
CA ASP A 251 -1.97 20.93 -4.10
C ASP A 251 -0.81 20.49 -3.21
N ILE A 252 -0.85 19.21 -2.80
CA ILE A 252 0.24 18.60 -2.04
C ILE A 252 1.27 18.07 -3.06
N PRO A 253 2.58 18.29 -2.85
CA PRO A 253 3.66 17.69 -3.67
C PRO A 253 3.78 16.17 -3.42
N ILE A 254 2.65 15.47 -3.52
CA ILE A 254 2.56 14.02 -3.47
C ILE A 254 2.75 13.56 -4.91
N TYR A 255 4.01 13.33 -5.28
CA TYR A 255 4.42 12.79 -6.57
C TYR A 255 3.87 11.38 -6.85
N THR A 256 3.14 10.79 -5.91
CA THR A 256 2.65 9.41 -5.94
C THR A 256 1.21 9.28 -6.43
N PHE A 257 0.48 10.38 -6.66
CA PHE A 257 -0.84 10.32 -7.28
C PHE A 257 -0.73 10.38 -8.80
N ASP A 258 -1.18 9.31 -9.45
CA ASP A 258 -1.22 9.11 -10.88
C ASP A 258 -2.56 8.44 -11.21
N PHE A 259 -3.56 9.25 -11.60
CA PHE A 259 -4.93 8.79 -11.87
C PHE A 259 -5.00 8.03 -13.20
N MET A 260 -5.40 6.77 -13.14
CA MET A 260 -5.62 5.90 -14.29
C MET A 260 -7.02 5.29 -14.24
N PRO A 261 -7.89 5.59 -15.20
CA PRO A 261 -9.13 4.84 -15.39
C PRO A 261 -8.83 3.36 -15.60
N VAL A 262 -9.39 2.50 -14.75
CA VAL A 262 -9.28 1.05 -14.89
C VAL A 262 -10.49 0.55 -15.65
N ARG A 263 -10.23 -0.28 -16.65
CA ARG A 263 -11.27 -0.90 -17.48
C ARG A 263 -11.11 -2.40 -17.36
N ARG A 264 -12.22 -3.13 -17.30
CA ARG A 264 -12.23 -4.59 -17.32
C ARG A 264 -11.41 -5.07 -18.51
N SER A 265 -10.35 -5.84 -18.24
CA SER A 265 -9.62 -6.52 -19.30
C SER A 265 -10.56 -7.49 -20.01
N SER A 266 -10.68 -7.38 -21.34
CA SER A 266 -11.49 -8.25 -22.19
C SER A 266 -10.98 -9.68 -22.24
#